data_AF-A0A7Y4YW74-F1
#
_entry.id   AF-A0A7Y4YW74-F1
#
_cell.length_a   1.000
_cell.length_b   1.000
_cell.length_c   1.000
_cell.angle_alpha   90.00
_cell.angle_beta   90.00
_cell.angle_gamma   90.00
#
_symmetry.space_group_name_H-M   'P 1'
#
loop_
_entity.id
_entity.type
_entity.pdbx_description
1 polymer ?
#
loop_
_entity_poly.entity_id
_entity_poly.type
_entity_poly.pdbx_seq_one_letter_code
_entity_poly.pdbx_strand_id
1 'polypeptide(L)'
;MNLTRDRLRQVGWAAVLLTCAALTLALTFKVNAVKSQVRLTERQIVALRQDKMFLETEFETRANQQQLSSLNAVEFGYQAPTSGQYLEGERQLAGLGKPRAPGAPSPIRVASAAPVGEDASGAFPAMVSPLSGKAMAAEPSKDGSRKPITAATLRDRLSQVDGRGAARE
;
A
#
# COMPACT_ATOMS: atom_id res chain seq x y z
N MET A 1 35.50 21.34 80.55
CA MET A 1 35.22 21.99 79.25
C MET A 1 35.75 21.09 78.12
N ASN A 2 34.92 20.20 77.56
CA ASN A 2 35.28 19.32 76.43
C ASN A 2 34.41 19.55 75.17
N LEU A 3 33.46 20.50 75.26
CA LEU A 3 32.48 20.79 74.22
C LEU A 3 33.12 21.16 72.87
N THR A 4 34.25 21.86 72.86
CA THR A 4 34.93 22.24 71.62
C THR A 4 35.61 21.07 70.90
N ARG A 5 36.10 20.06 71.62
CA ARG A 5 36.80 18.90 71.03
C ARG A 5 35.83 17.90 70.41
N ASP A 6 34.70 17.63 71.07
CA ASP A 6 33.65 16.78 70.51
C ASP A 6 32.97 17.41 69.30
N ARG A 7 32.78 18.74 69.29
CA ARG A 7 32.29 19.47 68.12
C ARG A 7 33.26 19.42 66.96
N LEU A 8 34.58 19.56 67.19
CA LEU A 8 35.60 19.38 66.15
C LEU A 8 35.54 17.97 65.53
N ARG A 9 35.40 16.93 66.36
CA ARG A 9 35.28 15.54 65.89
C ARG A 9 33.98 15.33 65.09
N GLN A 10 32.87 15.88 65.56
CA GLN A 10 31.58 15.81 64.89
C GLN A 10 31.61 16.51 63.52
N VAL A 11 32.23 17.69 63.42
CA VAL A 11 32.40 18.42 62.15
C VAL A 11 33.30 17.63 61.19
N GLY A 12 34.35 16.99 61.69
CA GLY A 12 35.19 16.11 60.87
C GLY A 12 34.39 14.94 60.26
N TRP A 13 33.57 14.26 61.06
CA TRP A 13 32.70 13.20 60.55
C TRP A 13 31.65 13.72 59.57
N ALA A 14 31.05 14.88 59.85
CA ALA A 14 30.10 15.51 58.93
C ALA A 14 30.76 15.86 57.58
N ALA A 15 31.99 16.38 57.59
CA ALA A 15 32.74 16.69 56.38
C ALA A 15 33.07 15.43 55.56
N VAL A 16 33.44 14.32 56.22
CA VAL A 16 33.68 13.04 55.55
C VAL A 16 32.40 12.49 54.91
N LEU A 17 31.28 12.51 55.65
CA LEU A 17 29.99 12.06 55.13
C LEU A 17 29.52 12.92 53.95
N LEU A 18 29.67 14.24 54.05
CA LEU A 18 29.32 15.16 52.97
C LEU A 18 30.17 14.91 51.73
N THR A 19 31.48 14.68 51.91
CA THR A 19 32.39 14.36 50.80
C THR A 19 32.00 13.05 50.12
N CYS A 20 31.69 12.01 50.91
CA CYS A 20 31.21 10.74 50.39
C CYS A 20 29.89 10.91 49.62
N ALA A 21 28.93 11.64 50.19
CA ALA A 21 27.66 11.94 49.53
C ALA A 21 27.83 12.75 48.23
N ALA A 22 28.76 13.71 48.19
CA ALA A 22 29.07 14.46 46.99
C ALA A 22 29.63 13.56 45.87
N LEU A 23 30.52 12.63 46.22
CA LEU A 23 31.09 11.67 45.28
C LEU A 23 30.03 10.70 44.72
N THR A 24 29.13 10.19 45.56
CA THR A 24 28.06 9.29 45.11
C THR A 24 27.05 10.00 44.20
N LEU A 25 26.73 11.26 44.50
CA LEU A 25 25.91 12.10 43.63
C LEU A 25 26.59 12.37 42.29
N ALA A 26 27.87 12.76 42.30
CA ALA A 26 28.64 12.99 41.09
C ALA A 26 28.67 11.74 40.19
N LEU A 27 28.87 10.56 40.77
CA LEU A 27 28.85 9.29 40.05
C LEU A 27 27.46 9.00 39.45
N THR A 28 26.40 9.26 40.20
CA THR A 28 25.01 9.06 39.74
C THR A 28 24.68 9.97 38.55
N PHE A 29 25.09 11.24 38.60
CA PHE A 29 24.95 12.15 37.46
C PHE A 29 25.73 11.68 36.23
N LYS A 30 26.97 11.20 36.42
CA LYS A 30 27.78 10.63 35.34
C LYS A 30 27.11 9.41 34.71
N VAL A 31 26.60 8.48 35.51
CA VAL A 31 25.88 7.30 35.03
C VAL A 31 24.63 7.69 34.25
N ASN A 32 23.86 8.67 34.73
CA ASN A 32 22.67 9.15 34.03
C ASN A 32 23.03 9.82 32.69
N ALA A 33 24.11 10.60 32.64
CA ALA A 33 24.60 11.20 31.40
C ALA A 33 25.03 10.12 30.38
N VAL A 34 25.81 9.13 30.81
CA VAL A 34 26.25 8.01 29.95
C VAL A 34 25.04 7.19 29.47
N LYS A 35 24.09 6.88 30.34
CA LYS A 35 22.85 6.17 29.98
C LYS A 35 22.05 6.93 28.92
N SER A 36 21.99 8.26 29.01
CA SER A 36 21.35 9.09 27.98
C SER A 36 22.10 9.04 26.65
N GLN A 37 23.43 9.10 26.68
CA GLN A 37 24.25 8.99 25.46
C GLN A 37 24.08 7.64 24.78
N VAL A 38 24.09 6.54 25.54
CA VAL A 38 23.84 5.19 25.01
C VAL A 38 22.48 5.12 24.31
N ARG A 39 21.42 5.65 24.93
CA ARG A 39 20.08 5.69 24.32
C ARG A 39 20.02 6.50 23.02
N LEU A 40 20.77 7.60 22.92
CA LEU A 40 20.84 8.38 21.67
C LEU A 40 21.54 7.59 20.57
N THR A 41 22.67 6.95 20.89
CA THR A 41 23.40 6.09 19.95
C THR A 41 22.56 4.88 19.51
N GLU A 42 21.83 4.24 20.41
CA GLU A 42 20.90 3.14 20.08
C GLU A 42 19.84 3.59 19.06
N ARG A 43 19.24 4.77 19.26
CA ARG A 43 18.28 5.35 18.31
C ARG A 43 18.92 5.63 16.94
N GLN A 44 20.14 6.16 16.93
CA GLN A 44 20.89 6.37 15.69
C GLN A 44 21.20 5.06 14.97
N ILE A 45 21.57 4.01 15.70
CA ILE A 45 21.80 2.68 15.14
C ILE A 45 20.53 2.14 14.47
N VAL A 46 19.37 2.28 15.12
CA VAL A 46 18.09 1.84 14.54
C VAL A 46 17.75 2.63 13.29
N ALA A 47 17.90 3.96 13.29
CA ALA A 47 17.67 4.80 12.12
C ALA A 47 18.58 4.41 10.95
N LEU A 48 19.89 4.26 11.19
CA LEU A 48 20.85 3.84 10.17
C LEU A 48 20.56 2.44 9.61
N ARG A 49 20.03 1.52 10.42
CA ARG A 49 19.62 0.19 9.95
C ARG A 49 18.41 0.27 9.03
N GLN A 50 17.46 1.16 9.32
CA GLN A 50 16.30 1.38 8.45
C GLN A 50 16.73 2.00 7.11
N ASP A 51 17.59 3.02 7.15
CA ASP A 51 18.15 3.63 5.94
C ASP A 51 18.91 2.59 5.10
N LYS A 52 19.75 1.77 5.75
CA LYS A 52 20.46 0.68 5.09
C LYS A 52 19.50 -0.29 4.40
N MET A 53 18.48 -0.76 5.11
CA MET A 53 17.49 -1.70 4.55
C MET A 53 16.75 -1.09 3.34
N PHE A 54 16.40 0.19 3.43
CA PHE A 54 15.79 0.93 2.32
C PHE A 54 16.73 0.97 1.12
N LEU A 55 18.00 1.34 1.32
CA LEU A 55 19.00 1.39 0.26
C LEU A 55 19.23 0.00 -0.37
N GLU A 56 19.37 -1.04 0.45
CA GLU A 56 19.55 -2.42 -0.05
C GLU A 56 18.36 -2.83 -0.91
N THR A 57 17.14 -2.53 -0.49
CA THR A 57 15.92 -2.83 -1.26
C THR A 57 15.90 -2.05 -2.59
N GLU A 58 16.26 -0.76 -2.60
CA GLU A 58 16.36 0.01 -3.84
C GLU A 58 17.43 -0.55 -4.79
N PHE A 59 18.58 -0.97 -4.27
CA PHE A 59 19.64 -1.55 -5.07
C PHE A 59 19.26 -2.92 -5.63
N GLU A 60 18.70 -3.81 -4.82
CA GLU A 60 18.25 -5.13 -5.26
C GLU A 60 17.17 -5.01 -6.34
N THR A 61 16.20 -4.12 -6.15
CA THR A 61 15.13 -3.93 -7.15
C THR A 61 15.64 -3.34 -8.46
N ARG A 62 16.54 -2.35 -8.44
CA ARG A 62 17.12 -1.76 -9.66
C ARG A 62 18.13 -2.68 -10.35
N ALA A 63 18.98 -3.36 -9.59
CA ALA A 63 20.00 -4.26 -10.14
C ALA A 63 19.37 -5.52 -10.75
N ASN A 64 18.33 -6.08 -10.13
CA ASN A 64 17.63 -7.25 -10.65
C ASN A 64 17.00 -6.97 -12.03
N GLN A 65 16.35 -5.83 -12.21
CA GLN A 65 15.79 -5.44 -13.52
C GLN A 65 16.88 -5.31 -14.59
N GLN A 66 18.01 -4.67 -14.26
CA GLN A 66 19.13 -4.54 -15.18
C GLN A 66 19.78 -5.89 -15.52
N GLN A 67 19.93 -6.76 -14.51
CA GLN A 67 20.47 -8.12 -14.69
C GLN A 67 19.56 -8.94 -15.60
N LEU A 68 18.25 -8.97 -15.33
CA LEU A 68 17.28 -9.67 -16.18
C LEU A 68 17.27 -9.12 -17.61
N SER A 69 17.35 -7.80 -17.78
CA SER A 69 17.44 -7.18 -19.11
C SER A 69 18.72 -7.60 -19.84
N SER A 70 19.86 -7.58 -19.15
CA SER A 70 21.15 -7.97 -19.74
C SER A 70 21.19 -9.46 -20.09
N LEU A 71 20.66 -10.33 -19.21
CA LEU A 71 20.58 -11.76 -19.45
C LEU A 71 19.65 -12.07 -20.62
N ASN A 72 18.48 -11.41 -20.65
CA ASN A 72 17.55 -11.52 -21.76
C ASN A 72 18.21 -11.10 -23.09
N ALA A 73 18.93 -9.98 -23.11
CA ALA A 73 19.64 -9.52 -24.30
C ALA A 73 20.72 -10.49 -24.80
N VAL A 74 21.40 -11.21 -23.89
CA VAL A 74 22.46 -12.17 -24.24
C VAL A 74 21.89 -13.53 -24.64
N GLU A 75 20.88 -14.03 -23.94
CA GLU A 75 20.44 -15.43 -24.06
C GLU A 75 19.17 -15.61 -24.89
N PHE A 76 18.22 -14.67 -24.82
CA PHE A 76 16.86 -14.89 -25.34
C PHE A 76 16.42 -13.90 -26.42
N GLY A 77 16.95 -12.66 -26.40
CA GLY A 77 16.54 -11.59 -27.31
C GLY A 77 15.04 -11.25 -27.23
N TYR A 78 14.38 -11.54 -26.12
CA TYR A 78 12.95 -11.25 -25.98
C TYR A 78 12.74 -9.73 -25.89
N GLN A 79 11.98 -9.22 -26.84
CA GLN A 79 11.51 -7.84 -26.85
C GLN A 79 10.03 -7.82 -26.49
N ALA A 80 9.61 -6.84 -25.68
CA ALA A 80 8.20 -6.64 -25.40
C ALA A 80 7.44 -6.38 -26.73
N PRO A 81 6.28 -7.01 -26.96
CA PRO A 81 5.52 -6.79 -28.19
C PRO A 81 5.14 -5.32 -28.33
N THR A 82 5.35 -4.75 -29.52
CA THR A 82 4.93 -3.38 -29.83
C THR A 82 3.40 -3.31 -29.93
N SER A 83 2.79 -2.15 -29.70
CA SER A 83 1.33 -1.97 -29.79
C SER A 83 0.72 -2.50 -31.09
N GLY A 84 1.42 -2.36 -32.22
CA GLY A 84 0.99 -2.88 -33.53
C GLY A 84 1.01 -4.42 -33.69
N GLN A 85 1.56 -5.15 -32.72
CA GLN A 85 1.51 -6.62 -32.68
C GLN A 85 0.28 -7.15 -31.92
N TYR A 86 -0.45 -6.27 -31.24
CA TYR A 86 -1.72 -6.61 -30.61
C TYR A 86 -2.87 -6.34 -31.56
N LEU A 87 -3.90 -7.18 -31.47
CA LEU A 87 -5.15 -6.99 -32.21
C LEU A 87 -6.07 -6.11 -31.37
N GLU A 88 -6.53 -5.00 -31.93
CA GLU A 88 -7.33 -3.99 -31.23
C GLU A 88 -8.81 -4.37 -31.10
N GLY A 89 -9.28 -5.41 -31.81
CA GLY A 89 -10.67 -5.85 -31.70
C GLY A 89 -11.03 -7.03 -32.59
N GLU A 90 -12.28 -7.50 -32.46
CA GLU A 90 -12.74 -8.75 -33.10
C GLU A 90 -12.71 -8.69 -34.63
N ARG A 91 -12.83 -7.49 -35.22
CA ARG A 91 -12.70 -7.30 -36.68
C ARG A 91 -11.30 -7.60 -37.19
N GLN A 92 -10.25 -7.18 -36.48
CA GLN A 92 -8.87 -7.50 -36.87
C GLN A 92 -8.58 -9.00 -36.67
N LEU A 93 -9.15 -9.60 -35.62
CA LEU A 93 -9.08 -11.04 -35.37
C LEU A 93 -9.76 -11.86 -36.48
N ALA A 94 -10.94 -11.43 -36.95
CA ALA A 94 -11.66 -12.10 -38.03
C ALA A 94 -10.85 -12.11 -39.36
N GLY A 95 -10.02 -11.10 -39.59
CA GLY A 95 -9.12 -11.03 -40.75
C GLY A 95 -7.94 -12.02 -40.71
N LEU A 96 -7.59 -12.54 -39.54
CA LEU A 96 -6.52 -13.54 -39.35
C LEU A 96 -7.01 -14.99 -39.47
N GLY A 97 -8.32 -15.21 -39.70
CA GLY A 97 -8.88 -16.53 -39.89
C GLY A 97 -8.30 -17.23 -41.12
N LYS A 98 -7.73 -18.44 -40.94
CA LYS A 98 -7.24 -19.25 -42.05
C LYS A 98 -8.42 -19.76 -42.92
N PRO A 99 -8.27 -19.81 -44.26
CA PRO A 99 -9.26 -20.46 -45.11
C PRO A 99 -9.41 -21.93 -44.74
N ARG A 100 -10.62 -22.45 -44.94
CA ARG A 100 -10.94 -23.84 -44.60
C ARG A 100 -10.05 -24.80 -45.40
N ALA A 101 -9.38 -25.72 -44.70
CA ALA A 101 -8.60 -26.77 -45.35
C ALA A 101 -9.49 -27.69 -46.20
N PRO A 102 -8.98 -28.25 -47.33
CA PRO A 102 -9.69 -29.25 -48.10
C PRO A 102 -10.06 -30.44 -47.21
N GLY A 103 -11.34 -30.82 -47.18
CA GLY A 103 -11.84 -31.94 -46.35
C GLY A 103 -12.19 -31.58 -44.90
N ALA A 104 -12.15 -30.30 -44.49
CA ALA A 104 -12.55 -29.94 -43.15
C ALA A 104 -14.07 -30.18 -42.92
N PRO A 105 -14.47 -30.78 -41.78
CA PRO A 105 -15.87 -31.12 -41.47
C PRO A 105 -16.76 -29.88 -41.51
N SER A 106 -18.05 -30.03 -41.84
CA SER A 106 -19.01 -28.91 -41.97
C SER A 106 -19.11 -28.07 -40.68
N PRO A 107 -19.37 -26.74 -40.77
CA PRO A 107 -19.35 -25.89 -39.59
C PRO A 107 -20.42 -26.35 -38.61
N ILE A 108 -20.03 -26.59 -37.35
CA ILE A 108 -20.99 -26.82 -36.28
C ILE A 108 -21.72 -25.50 -36.08
N ARG A 109 -22.98 -25.45 -36.52
CA ARG A 109 -23.86 -24.32 -36.23
C ARG A 109 -24.22 -24.43 -34.75
N VAL A 110 -23.51 -23.68 -33.91
CA VAL A 110 -23.99 -23.47 -32.54
C VAL A 110 -25.32 -22.74 -32.66
N ALA A 111 -26.35 -23.27 -32.00
CA ALA A 111 -27.62 -22.56 -31.88
C ALA A 111 -27.33 -21.25 -31.15
N SER A 112 -27.25 -20.14 -31.88
CA SER A 112 -27.45 -18.84 -31.24
C SER A 112 -28.88 -18.86 -30.73
N ALA A 113 -29.06 -18.55 -29.45
CA ALA A 113 -30.38 -18.35 -28.90
C ALA A 113 -31.09 -17.35 -29.84
N ALA A 114 -32.25 -17.75 -30.36
CA ALA A 114 -33.15 -16.81 -31.02
C ALA A 114 -33.32 -15.59 -30.10
N PRO A 115 -33.42 -14.36 -30.64
CA PRO A 115 -33.67 -13.18 -29.81
C PRO A 115 -34.88 -13.50 -28.94
N VAL A 116 -34.62 -13.60 -27.64
CA VAL A 116 -35.62 -13.83 -26.63
C VAL A 116 -36.63 -12.69 -26.79
N GLY A 117 -37.80 -13.03 -27.33
CA GLY A 117 -38.98 -12.19 -27.23
C GLY A 117 -39.19 -11.81 -25.76
N GLU A 118 -39.81 -10.66 -25.54
CA GLU A 118 -39.82 -9.80 -24.34
C GLU A 118 -40.16 -10.43 -22.95
N ASP A 119 -40.15 -11.76 -22.80
CA ASP A 119 -40.66 -12.50 -21.63
C ASP A 119 -39.67 -13.51 -21.01
N ALA A 120 -38.34 -13.27 -21.03
CA ALA A 120 -37.40 -14.05 -20.19
C ALA A 120 -36.53 -13.18 -19.29
N SER A 121 -37.20 -12.41 -18.43
CA SER A 121 -36.60 -11.86 -17.22
C SER A 121 -36.62 -12.94 -16.14
N GLY A 122 -35.58 -13.78 -16.01
CA GLY A 122 -35.64 -14.80 -14.96
C GLY A 122 -34.54 -15.84 -14.75
N ALA A 123 -33.37 -15.78 -15.39
CA ALA A 123 -32.36 -16.83 -15.16
C ALA A 123 -30.90 -16.36 -15.16
N PHE A 124 -30.62 -15.16 -14.62
CA PHE A 124 -29.27 -14.83 -14.16
C PHE A 124 -29.22 -14.98 -12.63
N PRO A 125 -28.25 -15.71 -12.06
CA PRO A 125 -28.11 -15.81 -10.61
C PRO A 125 -27.88 -14.41 -10.03
N ALA A 126 -28.63 -14.07 -8.98
CA ALA A 126 -28.59 -12.75 -8.36
C ALA A 126 -27.19 -12.46 -7.79
N MET A 127 -26.58 -11.36 -8.22
CA MET A 127 -25.32 -10.88 -7.68
C MET A 127 -25.54 -10.40 -6.23
N VAL A 128 -24.87 -11.07 -5.28
CA VAL A 128 -24.89 -10.74 -3.85
C VAL A 128 -23.67 -9.91 -3.47
N SER A 129 -23.85 -8.89 -2.63
CA SER A 129 -22.74 -8.08 -2.12
C SER A 129 -21.95 -8.87 -1.05
N PRO A 130 -20.60 -8.97 -1.16
CA PRO A 130 -19.78 -9.75 -0.23
C PRO A 130 -19.74 -9.17 1.20
N LEU A 131 -20.12 -7.90 1.38
CA LEU A 131 -20.06 -7.24 2.69
C LEU A 131 -21.36 -7.40 3.50
N SER A 132 -22.50 -7.59 2.83
CA SER A 132 -23.83 -7.61 3.48
C SER A 132 -24.63 -8.89 3.24
N GLY A 133 -24.28 -9.73 2.26
CA GLY A 133 -24.96 -10.99 1.98
C GLY A 133 -26.40 -10.87 1.46
N LYS A 134 -26.89 -9.67 1.18
CA LYS A 134 -28.24 -9.44 0.63
C LYS A 134 -28.22 -9.41 -0.89
N ALA A 135 -29.21 -10.06 -1.52
CA ALA A 135 -29.40 -10.04 -2.96
C ALA A 135 -29.80 -8.63 -3.41
N MET A 136 -29.01 -8.04 -4.31
CA MET A 136 -29.38 -6.76 -4.92
C MET A 136 -30.40 -7.07 -6.02
N ALA A 137 -31.66 -7.28 -5.62
CA ALA A 137 -32.76 -7.27 -6.57
C ALA A 137 -32.73 -5.90 -7.25
N ALA A 138 -32.60 -5.90 -8.57
CA ALA A 138 -32.74 -4.70 -9.39
C ALA A 138 -34.19 -4.21 -9.25
N GLU A 139 -34.48 -3.46 -8.19
CA GLU A 139 -35.65 -2.60 -8.17
C GLU A 139 -35.41 -1.50 -9.21
N PRO A 140 -36.22 -1.40 -10.28
CA PRO A 140 -36.16 -0.24 -11.14
C PRO A 140 -36.61 0.95 -10.31
N SER A 141 -35.70 1.89 -10.03
CA SER A 141 -36.05 3.14 -9.36
C SER A 141 -37.09 3.86 -10.21
N LYS A 142 -38.35 3.82 -9.78
CA LYS A 142 -39.41 4.64 -10.33
C LYS A 142 -39.21 6.04 -9.75
N ASP A 143 -38.56 6.92 -10.52
CA ASP A 143 -38.99 8.30 -10.78
C ASP A 143 -37.82 9.20 -11.25
N GLY A 144 -38.14 10.08 -12.21
CA GLY A 144 -37.38 11.27 -12.54
C GLY A 144 -36.33 11.11 -13.65
N SER A 145 -36.68 11.55 -14.86
CA SER A 145 -35.78 11.83 -15.99
C SER A 145 -34.39 12.31 -15.53
N ARG A 146 -33.39 11.42 -15.53
CA ARG A 146 -32.00 11.79 -15.26
C ARG A 146 -31.49 12.63 -16.43
N LYS A 147 -31.31 13.94 -16.20
CA LYS A 147 -30.65 14.83 -17.17
C LYS A 147 -29.30 14.22 -17.59
N PRO A 148 -28.95 14.25 -18.89
CA PRO A 148 -27.72 13.67 -19.39
C PRO A 148 -26.52 14.34 -18.73
N ILE A 149 -25.58 13.51 -18.28
CA ILE A 149 -24.33 13.98 -17.69
C ILE A 149 -23.44 14.44 -18.85
N THR A 150 -23.16 15.74 -18.89
CA THR A 150 -22.24 16.36 -19.85
C THR A 150 -21.07 16.95 -19.08
N ALA A 151 -19.96 17.24 -19.77
CA ALA A 151 -18.77 17.80 -19.14
C ALA A 151 -19.06 19.08 -18.32
N ALA A 152 -20.05 19.87 -18.74
CA ALA A 152 -20.49 21.07 -18.03
C ALA A 152 -21.24 20.77 -16.71
N THR A 153 -22.01 19.67 -16.63
CA THR A 153 -22.80 19.33 -15.42
C THR A 153 -22.03 18.45 -14.42
N LEU A 154 -20.85 17.94 -14.80
CA LEU A 154 -20.00 17.10 -13.95
C LEU A 154 -19.31 17.90 -12.83
N ARG A 155 -18.85 19.12 -13.12
CA ARG A 155 -18.16 20.00 -12.15
C ARG A 155 -19.04 20.33 -10.95
N ASP A 156 -20.31 20.61 -11.20
CA ASP A 156 -21.31 21.02 -10.21
C ASP A 156 -21.78 19.85 -9.31
N ARG A 157 -21.64 18.61 -9.81
CA ARG A 157 -21.89 17.40 -9.02
C ARG A 157 -20.72 17.06 -8.10
N LEU A 158 -19.48 17.26 -8.57
CA LEU A 158 -18.28 16.99 -7.79
C LEU A 158 -18.14 17.94 -6.60
N SER A 159 -18.50 19.22 -6.76
CA SER A 159 -18.55 20.19 -5.66
C SER A 159 -19.56 19.81 -4.57
N GLN A 160 -20.64 19.13 -4.93
CA GLN A 160 -21.68 18.70 -4.00
C GLN A 160 -21.31 17.44 -3.21
N VAL A 161 -20.39 16.62 -3.71
CA VAL A 161 -19.92 15.39 -3.04
C VAL A 161 -18.93 15.72 -1.93
N ASP A 162 -18.12 16.77 -2.09
CA ASP A 162 -17.10 17.17 -1.10
C ASP A 162 -17.73 17.56 0.25
N GLY A 163 -18.97 18.10 0.25
CA GLY A 163 -19.68 18.48 1.47
C GLY A 163 -20.30 17.32 2.27
N ARG A 164 -20.42 16.11 1.71
CA ARG A 164 -21.01 14.95 2.41
C ARG A 164 -19.98 14.08 3.14
N GLY A 165 -18.68 14.28 2.88
CA GLY A 165 -17.60 13.59 3.58
C GLY A 165 -17.20 14.21 4.93
N ALA A 166 -17.49 15.50 5.14
CA ALA A 166 -17.02 16.26 6.31
C ALA A 166 -17.98 16.29 7.51
N ALA A 167 -19.12 15.60 7.48
CA ALA A 167 -20.13 15.61 8.54
C ALA A 167 -20.22 14.26 9.31
N ARG A 168 -19.15 13.45 9.26
CA ARG A 168 -19.02 12.22 10.04
C ARG A 168 -17.59 12.08 10.58
N GLU A 169 -17.21 13.04 11.41
CA GLU A 169 -16.23 12.88 12.48
C GLU A 169 -16.75 13.58 13.73
#